data_AF-A0A0E9M1B1-F1
#
_entry.id   AF-A0A0E9M1B1-F1
#
_cell.length_a   1.000
_cell.length_b   1.000
_cell.length_c   1.000
_cell.angle_alpha   90.00
_cell.angle_beta   90.00
_cell.angle_gamma   90.00
#
_symmetry.space_group_name_H-M   'P 1'
#
loop_
_entity.id
_entity.type
_entity.pdbx_description
1 polymer ?
#
loop_
_entity_poly.entity_id
_entity_poly.type
_entity_poly.pdbx_seq_one_letter_code
_entity_poly.pdbx_strand_id
1 'polypeptide(L)'
;MATEVIARIGKTANNLAACVEGVDGFLCTASTLEKLRTEIEEGIKFHIEGLMEDGDPIPAAFKGEYNIVYKWDVESLMLLPRHLYLVGSGTLNGY
;
A
#
# COMPACT_ATOMS: atom_id res chain seq x y z
N MET A 1 16.64 4.35 10.63
CA MET A 1 16.40 4.63 9.20
C MET A 1 15.06 4.03 8.89
N ALA A 2 14.07 4.83 8.49
CA ALA A 2 12.76 4.31 8.17
C ALA A 2 12.80 3.56 6.83
N THR A 3 12.18 2.39 6.75
CA THR A 3 12.14 1.63 5.50
C THR A 3 11.01 2.17 4.62
N GLU A 4 11.34 2.59 3.41
CA GLU A 4 10.34 3.04 2.44
C GLU A 4 9.78 1.84 1.69
N VAL A 5 8.46 1.66 1.79
CA VAL A 5 7.72 0.58 1.14
C VAL A 5 6.86 1.21 0.06
N ILE A 6 7.01 0.78 -1.20
CA ILE A 6 6.31 1.43 -2.32
C ILE A 6 5.02 0.67 -2.60
N ALA A 7 3.87 1.32 -2.39
CA ALA A 7 2.57 0.79 -2.81
C ALA A 7 2.28 1.25 -4.24
N ARG A 8 2.34 0.34 -5.21
CA ARG A 8 1.99 0.62 -6.61
C ARG A 8 0.50 0.48 -6.79
N ILE A 9 -0.17 1.56 -7.19
CA ILE A 9 -1.61 1.60 -7.43
C ILE A 9 -1.88 1.56 -8.94
N GLY A 10 -2.64 0.56 -9.37
CA GLY A 10 -3.20 0.44 -10.72
C GLY A 10 -4.71 0.70 -10.72
N LYS A 11 -5.21 1.37 -11.75
CA LYS A 11 -6.64 1.55 -12.02
C LYS A 11 -7.05 0.71 -13.21
N THR A 12 -8.07 -0.11 -13.02
CA THR A 12 -8.75 -0.86 -14.08
C THR A 12 -10.07 -0.17 -14.45
N ALA A 13 -10.78 -0.69 -15.44
CA ALA A 13 -12.04 -0.11 -15.93
C ALA A 13 -13.11 0.09 -14.84
N ASN A 14 -13.14 -0.78 -13.82
CA ASN A 14 -14.17 -0.75 -12.77
C ASN A 14 -13.62 -0.72 -11.33
N ASN A 15 -12.32 -0.98 -11.10
CA ASN A 15 -11.75 -1.08 -9.76
C ASN A 15 -10.31 -0.57 -9.71
N LEU A 16 -9.83 -0.29 -8.50
CA LEU A 16 -8.44 0.00 -8.19
C LEU A 16 -7.78 -1.25 -7.59
N ALA A 17 -6.52 -1.45 -7.91
CA ALA A 17 -5.67 -2.49 -7.35
C ALA A 17 -4.40 -1.86 -6.80
N ALA A 18 -3.86 -2.40 -5.72
CA ALA A 18 -2.58 -1.99 -5.17
C ALA A 18 -1.73 -3.19 -4.77
N CYS A 19 -0.44 -3.10 -5.06
CA CYS A 19 0.56 -4.08 -4.66
C CYS A 19 1.68 -3.35 -3.90
N VAL A 20 2.15 -3.94 -2.81
CA VAL A 20 3.13 -3.34 -1.91
C VAL A 20 4.50 -3.96 -2.14
N GLU A 21 5.46 -3.18 -2.65
CA GLU A 21 6.83 -3.63 -2.85
C GLU A 21 7.54 -3.74 -1.50
N GLY A 22 7.92 -4.97 -1.14
CA GLY A 22 8.54 -5.28 0.16
C GLY A 22 7.79 -6.36 0.94
N VAL A 23 6.55 -6.67 0.56
CA VAL A 23 5.80 -7.85 1.02
C VAL A 23 5.53 -8.73 -0.19
N ASP A 24 6.17 -9.89 -0.25
CA ASP A 24 5.87 -10.84 -1.31
C ASP A 24 4.44 -11.38 -1.15
N GLY A 25 3.64 -11.31 -2.20
CA GLY A 25 2.26 -11.79 -2.19
C GLY A 25 1.20 -10.83 -1.61
N PHE A 26 1.53 -9.56 -1.31
CA PHE A 26 0.53 -8.60 -0.83
C PHE A 26 -0.17 -7.85 -1.97
N LEU A 27 -1.46 -8.12 -2.16
CA LEU A 27 -2.30 -7.50 -3.18
C LEU A 27 -3.67 -7.14 -2.58
N CYS A 28 -4.10 -5.89 -2.77
CA CYS A 28 -5.41 -5.41 -2.37
C CYS A 28 -6.17 -4.84 -3.57
N THR A 29 -7.49 -5.00 -3.57
CA THR A 29 -8.36 -4.40 -4.61
C THR A 29 -9.52 -3.69 -3.96
N ALA A 30 -9.85 -2.50 -4.44
CA ALA A 30 -10.98 -1.73 -3.93
C ALA A 30 -11.63 -0.87 -5.00
N SER A 31 -12.89 -0.53 -4.82
CA SER A 31 -13.63 0.31 -5.77
C SER A 31 -13.26 1.80 -5.69
N THR A 32 -12.67 2.24 -4.57
CA THR A 32 -12.32 3.65 -4.31
C THR A 32 -10.94 3.76 -3.68
N LEU A 33 -10.26 4.88 -3.93
CA LEU A 33 -8.91 5.18 -3.46
C LEU A 33 -8.80 5.18 -1.93
N GLU A 34 -9.82 5.73 -1.27
CA GLU A 34 -9.93 5.74 0.20
C GLU A 34 -10.02 4.32 0.75
N LYS A 35 -10.93 3.50 0.20
CA LYS A 35 -11.03 2.08 0.58
C LYS A 35 -9.73 1.33 0.32
N LEU A 36 -9.07 1.58 -0.80
CA LEU A 36 -7.81 0.92 -1.13
C LEU A 36 -6.73 1.22 -0.09
N ARG A 37 -6.64 2.46 0.39
CA ARG A 37 -5.70 2.84 1.45
C ARG A 37 -6.00 2.11 2.75
N THR A 38 -7.27 2.09 3.16
CA THR A 38 -7.71 1.35 4.34
C THR A 38 -7.38 -0.14 4.22
N GLU A 39 -7.66 -0.77 3.09
CA GLU A 39 -7.34 -2.20 2.86
C GLU A 39 -5.83 -2.47 2.92
N ILE A 40 -5.00 -1.55 2.41
CA ILE A 40 -3.54 -1.67 2.49
C ILE A 40 -3.07 -1.55 3.94
N GLU A 41 -3.58 -0.55 4.68
CA GLU A 41 -3.26 -0.33 6.09
C GLU A 41 -3.68 -1.52 6.95
N GLU A 42 -4.94 -1.94 6.84
CA GLU A 42 -5.48 -3.06 7.59
C GLU A 42 -4.81 -4.37 7.18
N GLY A 43 -4.55 -4.58 5.89
CA GLY A 43 -3.87 -5.77 5.40
C GLY A 43 -2.43 -5.89 5.90
N ILE A 44 -1.67 -4.79 5.91
CA ILE A 44 -0.30 -4.77 6.46
C ILE A 44 -0.34 -5.01 7.96
N LYS A 45 -1.24 -4.33 8.68
CA LYS A 45 -1.41 -4.53 10.13
C LYS A 45 -1.77 -5.98 10.43
N PHE A 46 -2.73 -6.56 9.72
CA PHE A 46 -3.15 -7.94 9.86
C PHE A 46 -2.01 -8.92 9.59
N HIS A 47 -1.21 -8.67 8.56
CA HIS A 47 -0.05 -9.51 8.24
C HIS A 47 1.01 -9.47 9.35
N ILE A 48 1.30 -8.29 9.91
CA ILE A 48 2.25 -8.13 11.02
C ILE A 48 1.68 -8.75 12.30
N GLU A 49 0.41 -8.54 12.60
CA GLU A 49 -0.28 -9.08 13.78
C GLU A 49 -0.28 -10.62 13.76
N GLY A 50 -0.60 -11.23 12.61
CA GLY A 50 -0.52 -12.68 12.45
C GLY A 50 0.89 -13.23 12.62
N LEU A 51 1.92 -12.56 12.09
CA LEU A 51 3.32 -12.97 12.31
C LEU A 51 3.74 -12.83 13.78
N MET A 52 3.26 -11.81 14.50
CA MET A 52 3.51 -11.66 15.93
C MET A 52 2.80 -12.74 16.76
N GLU A 53 1.57 -13.10 16.41
CA GLU A 53 0.80 -14.16 17.08
C GLU A 53 1.43 -15.55 16.87
N ASP A 54 1.90 -15.86 15.66
CA ASP A 54 2.61 -17.13 15.38
C ASP A 54 4.05 -17.15 15.92
N GLY A 55 4.59 -16.00 16.35
CA GLY A 55 5.98 -15.87 16.81
C GLY A 55 7.00 -15.93 15.66
N ASP A 56 6.54 -15.74 14.42
CA ASP A 56 7.35 -15.72 13.22
C ASP A 56 8.13 -14.40 13.08
N PRO A 57 9.29 -14.42 12.40
CA PRO A 57 10.09 -13.23 12.22
C PRO A 57 9.39 -12.24 11.26
N ILE A 58 8.97 -11.10 11.80
CA ILE A 58 8.47 -9.98 10.99
C ILE A 58 9.52 -9.58 9.93
N PRO A 59 9.11 -9.40 8.65
CA PRO A 59 10.02 -8.99 7.59
C PRO A 59 10.75 -7.69 7.95
N ALA A 60 12.01 -7.58 7.53
CA ALA A 60 12.85 -6.41 7.84
C ALA A 60 12.21 -5.07 7.41
N ALA A 61 11.38 -5.09 6.37
CA ALA A 61 10.65 -3.92 5.89
C ALA A 61 9.63 -3.37 6.90
N PHE A 62 9.15 -4.20 7.84
CA PHE A 62 8.14 -3.85 8.85
C PHE A 62 8.63 -3.99 10.29
N LYS A 63 9.94 -4.26 10.47
CA LYS A 63 10.57 -4.51 11.79
C LYS A 63 10.90 -3.23 12.58
N GLY A 64 10.43 -2.09 12.13
CA GLY A 64 10.64 -0.77 12.72
C GLY A 64 9.83 0.29 11.97
N GLU A 65 10.19 1.56 12.13
CA GLU A 65 9.50 2.67 11.45
C GLU A 65 9.54 2.46 9.93
N TYR A 66 8.36 2.32 9.32
CA TYR A 66 8.22 2.15 7.87
C TYR A 66 7.32 3.24 7.33
N ASN A 67 7.55 3.63 6.07
CA ASN A 67 6.74 4.62 5.40
C ASN A 67 6.22 4.08 4.07
N ILE A 68 4.90 4.06 3.92
CA ILE A 68 4.26 3.57 2.69
C ILE A 68 4.14 4.72 1.70
N VAL A 69 4.85 4.62 0.58
CA VAL A 69 4.82 5.60 -0.50
C VAL A 69 3.90 5.09 -1.60
N TYR A 70 2.74 5.74 -1.74
CA TYR A 70 1.78 5.42 -2.80
C TYR A 70 2.24 6.00 -4.14
N LYS A 71 2.56 5.12 -5.09
CA LYS A 71 2.89 5.48 -6.48
C LYS A 71 1.82 4.96 -7.44
N TRP A 72 1.24 5.85 -8.22
CA TRP A 72 0.32 5.46 -9.29
C TRP A 72 1.10 4.91 -10.49
N ASP A 73 0.57 3.86 -11.09
CA ASP A 73 1.08 3.38 -12.37
C ASP A 73 0.82 4.41 -13.49
N VAL A 74 1.79 4.57 -14.38
CA VAL A 74 1.77 5.57 -15.47
C VAL A 74 0.58 5.38 -16.41
N GLU A 75 0.13 4.14 -16.63
CA GLU A 75 -1.04 3.87 -17.47
C GLU A 75 -2.33 4.33 -16.79
N SER A 76 -2.38 4.17 -15.46
CA SER A 76 -3.49 4.66 -14.65
C SER A 76 -3.55 6.18 -14.61
N LEU A 77 -2.38 6.85 -14.66
CA LEU A 77 -2.24 8.30 -14.71
C LEU A 77 -2.85 8.91 -16.00
N MET A 78 -2.77 8.18 -17.12
CA MET A 78 -3.38 8.59 -18.39
C MET A 78 -4.90 8.40 -18.41
N LEU A 79 -5.42 7.44 -17.66
CA LEU A 79 -6.86 7.14 -17.55
C LEU A 79 -7.59 8.04 -16.53
N LEU A 80 -6.85 8.78 -15.70
CA LEU A 80 -7.43 9.74 -14.78
C LEU A 80 -7.77 11.06 -15.50
N PRO A 81 -8.90 11.71 -15.15
CA PRO A 81 -9.20 13.03 -15.67
C PRO A 81 -8.10 14.01 -15.24
N ARG A 82 -7.67 14.88 -16.17
CA ARG A 82 -6.54 15.82 -16.03
C ARG A 82 -6.59 16.75 -14.79
N HIS A 83 -7.71 16.78 -14.07
CA HIS A 83 -7.91 17.56 -12.85
C HIS A 83 -7.54 16.83 -11.55
N LEU A 84 -7.21 15.53 -11.59
CA LEU A 84 -7.00 14.68 -10.40
C LEU A 84 -5.54 14.21 -10.28
N TYR A 85 -4.58 15.11 -10.49
CA TYR A 85 -3.16 14.85 -10.23
C TYR A 85 -2.75 15.37 -8.85
N LEU A 86 -3.41 14.88 -7.80
CA LEU A 86 -2.92 15.10 -6.44
C LEU A 86 -2.26 13.81 -5.97
N VAL A 87 -0.93 13.79 -6.10
CA VAL A 87 -0.07 12.82 -5.42
C VAL A 87 -0.21 13.08 -3.93
N GLY A 88 -1.17 12.41 -3.31
CA GLY A 88 -1.27 12.36 -1.86
C GLY A 88 -0.20 11.42 -1.34
N SER A 89 0.95 11.96 -0.94
CA SER A 89 1.90 11.30 -0.06
C SER A 89 1.24 11.16 1.32
N GLY A 90 0.47 10.09 1.51
CA GLY A 90 -0.07 9.70 2.79
C GLY A 90 1.01 8.97 3.57
N THR A 91 1.51 9.57 4.64
CA THR A 91 2.50 9.00 5.55
C THR A 91 1.77 8.14 6.58
N LEU A 92 2.11 6.86 6.68
CA LEU A 92 1.58 5.95 7.68
C LEU A 92 2.73 5.57 8.58
N ASN A 93 2.75 6.09 9.81
CA ASN A 93 3.77 5.74 10.79
C ASN A 93 3.35 4.44 11.48
N GLY A 94 4.05 3.34 11.19
CA GLY A 94 3.98 2.11 11.98
C GLY A 94 4.71 2.25 13.32
N TYR A 95 4.15 1.62 14.36
CA TYR A 95 4.60 1.62 15.76
C TYR A 95 6.03 1.11 15.97
#